data_AF-A0AAV8ZJC8-F1
#
_entry.id   AF-A0AAV8ZJC8-F1
#
_cell.length_a   1.000
_cell.length_b   1.000
_cell.length_c   1.000
_cell.angle_alpha   90.00
_cell.angle_beta   90.00
_cell.angle_gamma   90.00
#
_symmetry.space_group_name_H-M   'P 1'
#
loop_
_entity.id
_entity.type
_entity.pdbx_description
1 polymer ?
#
loop_
_entity_poly.entity_id
_entity_poly.type
_entity_poly.pdbx_seq_one_letter_code
_entity_poly.pdbx_strand_id
1 'polypeptide(L)'
;MLNSIDELDQVALEWNCHIIRSTKNHRAPIGKPIMMYQVPILYDAENALISIPQDVISCLEEECIFHSTPCNEDVHILCQEVISENNFNSQCEDPYDAVQLYLNLREKIYSIIS
;
A
#
# COMPACT_ATOMS: atom_id res chain seq x y z
N MET A 1 -1.77 12.97 5.06
CA MET A 1 -2.65 11.82 5.28
C MET A 1 -2.08 10.64 4.52
N LEU A 2 -1.28 9.83 5.19
CA LEU A 2 -0.99 8.48 4.73
C LEU A 2 -2.22 7.68 5.10
N ASN A 3 -2.99 7.19 4.11
CA ASN A 3 -3.97 6.15 4.41
C ASN A 3 -3.15 4.97 4.94
N SER A 4 -3.35 4.58 6.20
CA SER A 4 -2.65 3.40 6.73
C SER A 4 -3.02 2.21 5.84
N ILE A 5 -2.08 1.32 5.55
CA ILE A 5 -2.34 0.09 4.78
C ILE A 5 -3.58 -0.64 5.34
N ASP A 6 -3.74 -0.61 6.66
CA ASP A 6 -4.89 -1.15 7.38
C ASP A 6 -6.24 -0.52 6.99
N GLU A 7 -6.29 0.80 6.74
CA GLU A 7 -7.51 1.48 6.33
C GLU A 7 -7.93 1.05 4.92
N LEU A 8 -6.95 0.88 4.02
CA LEU A 8 -7.22 0.40 2.67
C LEU A 8 -7.70 -1.05 2.68
N ASP A 9 -7.07 -1.90 3.48
CA ASP A 9 -7.47 -3.30 3.67
C ASP A 9 -8.87 -3.39 4.26
N GLN A 10 -9.22 -2.52 5.21
CA GLN A 10 -10.56 -2.44 5.78
C GLN A 10 -11.60 -2.02 4.73
N VAL A 11 -11.30 -1.04 3.88
CA VAL A 11 -12.20 -0.62 2.79
C VAL A 11 -12.38 -1.75 1.79
N ALA A 12 -11.30 -2.44 1.41
CA ALA A 12 -11.37 -3.58 0.50
C ALA A 12 -12.21 -4.71 1.08
N LEU A 13 -12.05 -5.03 2.37
CA LEU A 13 -12.83 -6.04 3.07
C LEU A 13 -14.33 -5.69 3.07
N GLU A 14 -14.68 -4.47 3.45
CA GLU A 14 -16.07 -4.01 3.50
C GLU A 14 -16.70 -4.06 2.10
N TRP A 15 -15.98 -3.57 1.09
CA TRP A 15 -16.42 -3.63 -0.30
C TRP A 15 -16.67 -5.06 -0.78
N ASN A 16 -15.70 -5.96 -0.53
CA ASN A 16 -15.78 -7.35 -0.96
C ASN A 16 -16.90 -8.13 -0.26
N CYS A 17 -17.22 -7.77 0.98
CA CYS A 17 -18.29 -8.39 1.74
C CYS A 17 -19.69 -7.83 1.41
N HIS A 18 -19.75 -6.64 0.82
CA HIS A 18 -21.00 -5.96 0.50
C HIS A 18 -21.87 -6.79 -0.48
N ILE A 19 -23.17 -6.86 -0.22
CA ILE A 19 -24.12 -7.54 -1.12
C ILE A 19 -24.80 -6.50 -2.00
N ILE A 20 -24.47 -6.52 -3.30
CA ILE A 20 -25.17 -5.74 -4.31
C ILE A 20 -26.55 -6.36 -4.51
N ARG A 21 -27.60 -5.59 -4.19
CA ARG A 21 -28.99 -6.05 -4.24
C ARG A 21 -29.56 -5.99 -5.66
N SER A 22 -30.51 -6.88 -5.92
CA SER A 22 -31.36 -6.81 -7.12
C SER A 22 -32.08 -5.47 -7.18
N THR A 23 -31.96 -4.78 -8.31
CA THR A 23 -32.76 -3.59 -8.63
C THR A 23 -33.79 -3.94 -9.71
N LYS A 24 -34.74 -3.02 -9.98
CA LYS A 24 -35.71 -3.18 -11.08
C LYS A 24 -35.04 -3.21 -12.46
N ASN A 25 -33.76 -2.84 -12.56
CA ASN A 25 -32.96 -2.96 -13.76
C ASN A 25 -32.29 -4.33 -13.77
N HIS A 26 -32.78 -5.25 -14.61
CA HIS A 26 -32.24 -6.61 -14.73
C HIS A 26 -30.77 -6.64 -15.17
N ARG A 27 -30.24 -5.55 -15.73
CA ARG A 27 -28.81 -5.45 -16.12
C ARG A 27 -27.88 -5.12 -14.95
N ALA A 28 -28.42 -4.81 -13.78
CA ALA A 28 -27.59 -4.56 -12.60
C ALA A 28 -27.07 -5.88 -12.04
N PRO A 29 -25.75 -6.01 -11.79
CA PRO A 29 -25.21 -7.20 -11.16
C PRO A 29 -25.78 -7.39 -9.75
N ILE A 30 -25.89 -8.65 -9.32
CA ILE A 30 -26.45 -9.03 -8.02
C ILE A 30 -25.44 -9.96 -7.37
N GLY A 31 -25.15 -9.79 -6.09
CA GLY A 31 -24.23 -10.66 -5.36
C GLY A 31 -23.11 -9.90 -4.68
N LYS A 32 -22.13 -10.64 -4.16
CA LYS A 32 -20.94 -10.05 -3.54
C LYS A 32 -19.86 -9.79 -4.59
N PRO A 33 -19.23 -8.61 -4.62
CA PRO A 33 -18.15 -8.30 -5.55
C PRO A 33 -17.08 -9.38 -5.62
N ILE A 34 -16.67 -9.91 -4.46
CA ILE A 34 -15.64 -10.97 -4.40
C ILE A 34 -16.07 -12.26 -5.09
N MET A 35 -17.34 -12.69 -4.92
CA MET A 35 -17.84 -13.91 -5.55
C MET A 35 -18.02 -13.73 -7.06
N MET A 36 -18.49 -12.54 -7.48
CA MET A 36 -18.61 -12.21 -8.89
C MET A 36 -17.26 -12.18 -9.60
N TYR A 37 -16.21 -11.73 -8.91
CA TYR A 37 -14.85 -11.72 -9.43
C TYR A 37 -14.21 -13.11 -9.44
N GLN A 38 -14.32 -13.87 -8.35
CA GLN A 38 -13.66 -15.18 -8.20
C GLN A 38 -14.34 -16.28 -9.01
N VAL A 39 -15.66 -16.21 -9.17
CA VAL A 39 -16.45 -17.26 -9.84
C VAL A 39 -17.43 -16.62 -10.83
N PRO A 40 -16.94 -15.94 -11.88
CA PRO A 40 -17.77 -15.16 -12.81
C PRO A 40 -18.81 -16.02 -13.54
N ILE A 41 -18.53 -17.32 -13.71
CA ILE A 41 -19.44 -18.27 -14.34
C ILE A 41 -20.78 -18.42 -13.62
N LEU A 42 -20.85 -18.18 -12.30
CA LEU A 42 -22.12 -18.21 -11.55
C LEU A 42 -23.02 -17.00 -11.86
N TYR A 43 -22.49 -16.00 -12.55
CA TYR A 43 -23.14 -14.73 -12.87
C TYR A 43 -23.24 -14.50 -14.38
N ASP A 44 -23.15 -15.56 -15.18
CA ASP A 44 -23.15 -15.52 -16.65
C ASP A 44 -22.08 -14.57 -17.23
N ALA A 45 -20.96 -14.41 -16.52
CA ALA A 45 -19.84 -13.58 -16.92
C ALA A 45 -18.65 -14.43 -17.40
N GLU A 46 -17.86 -13.86 -18.31
CA GLU A 46 -16.64 -14.48 -18.82
C GLU A 46 -15.54 -14.50 -17.75
N ASN A 47 -14.80 -15.61 -17.67
CA ASN A 47 -13.65 -15.70 -16.80
C ASN A 47 -12.43 -15.03 -17.45
N ALA A 48 -12.12 -13.81 -17.03
CA ALA A 48 -10.94 -13.07 -17.46
C ALA A 48 -9.75 -13.21 -16.49
N LEU A 49 -9.82 -14.10 -15.49
CA LEU A 49 -8.72 -14.30 -14.54
C LEU A 49 -7.57 -15.06 -15.21
N ILE A 50 -6.36 -14.53 -15.05
CA ILE A 50 -5.12 -15.18 -15.48
C ILE A 50 -4.55 -15.93 -14.28
N SER A 51 -4.48 -17.26 -14.36
CA SER A 51 -3.85 -18.07 -13.32
C SER A 51 -2.33 -17.92 -13.41
N ILE A 52 -1.73 -17.44 -12.33
CA ILE A 52 -0.28 -17.35 -12.19
C ILE A 52 0.20 -18.65 -11.52
N PRO A 53 1.20 -19.35 -12.09
CA PRO A 53 1.82 -20.52 -11.47
C PRO A 53 2.37 -20.22 -10.07
N GLN A 54 2.24 -21.17 -9.14
CA GLN A 54 2.62 -20.96 -7.74
C GLN A 54 4.12 -20.70 -7.55
N ASP A 55 4.96 -21.31 -8.38
CA ASP A 55 6.41 -21.07 -8.43
C ASP A 55 6.73 -19.62 -8.80
N VAL A 56 5.99 -19.04 -9.75
CA VAL A 56 6.14 -17.62 -10.12
C VAL A 56 5.72 -16.72 -8.96
N ILE A 57 4.62 -17.05 -8.26
CA ILE A 57 4.17 -16.29 -7.08
C ILE A 57 5.26 -16.31 -6.00
N SER A 58 5.81 -17.48 -5.68
CA SER A 58 6.85 -17.60 -4.65
C SER A 58 8.12 -16.81 -5.01
N CYS A 59 8.55 -16.81 -6.27
CA CYS A 59 9.66 -15.95 -6.70
C CYS A 59 9.34 -14.45 -6.57
N LEU A 60 8.09 -14.05 -6.84
CA LEU A 60 7.68 -12.64 -6.72
C LEU A 60 7.50 -12.20 -5.27
N GLU A 61 7.08 -13.08 -4.36
CA GLU A 61 6.97 -12.76 -2.93
C GLU A 61 8.33 -12.39 -2.32
N GLU A 62 9.41 -13.03 -2.77
CA GLU A 62 10.79 -12.69 -2.36
C GLU A 62 11.23 -11.31 -2.86
N GLU A 63 10.70 -10.85 -4.00
CA GLU A 63 11.05 -9.57 -4.63
C GLU A 63 10.08 -8.43 -4.28
N CYS A 64 8.82 -8.75 -3.94
CA CYS A 64 7.78 -7.81 -3.51
C CYS A 64 7.77 -7.68 -1.98
N ILE A 65 8.92 -7.33 -1.41
CA ILE A 65 9.06 -7.11 0.03
C ILE A 65 8.40 -5.77 0.38
N PHE A 66 7.34 -5.80 1.19
CA PHE A 66 6.91 -4.62 1.91
C PHE A 66 7.99 -4.28 2.94
N HIS A 67 8.85 -3.32 2.60
CA HIS A 67 9.87 -2.88 3.53
C HIS A 67 9.22 -2.30 4.79
N SER A 68 9.70 -2.73 5.96
CA SER A 68 9.32 -2.14 7.25
C SER A 68 9.72 -0.66 7.37
N THR A 69 10.67 -0.24 6.53
CA THR A 69 11.16 1.13 6.41
C THR A 69 10.85 1.69 5.02
N PRO A 70 10.59 3.01 4.88
CA PRO A 70 10.26 3.62 3.60
C PRO A 70 11.43 3.66 2.60
N CYS A 71 12.63 3.29 3.04
CA CYS A 71 13.86 3.30 2.26
C CYS A 71 14.77 2.13 2.68
N ASN A 72 15.89 1.98 1.98
CA ASN A 72 16.95 1.04 2.35
C ASN A 72 17.39 1.23 3.83
N GLU A 73 17.71 0.12 4.49
CA GLU A 73 18.03 0.08 5.92
C GLU A 73 19.21 0.99 6.30
N ASP A 74 20.29 1.01 5.53
CA ASP A 74 21.46 1.86 5.80
C ASP A 74 21.10 3.35 5.72
N VAL A 75 20.27 3.72 4.73
CA VAL A 75 19.77 5.09 4.57
C VAL A 75 18.85 5.46 5.73
N HIS A 76 18.01 4.53 6.18
CA HIS A 76 17.13 4.73 7.32
C HIS A 76 17.92 4.99 8.61
N ILE A 77 18.92 4.16 8.89
CA ILE A 77 19.83 4.30 10.04
C ILE A 77 20.55 5.65 9.96
N LEU A 78 21.14 5.98 8.80
CA LEU A 78 21.82 7.27 8.62
C LEU A 78 20.90 8.47 8.90
N CYS A 79 19.66 8.44 8.41
CA CYS A 79 18.67 9.47 8.71
C CYS A 79 18.38 9.57 10.21
N GLN A 80 18.25 8.45 10.92
CA GLN A 80 18.01 8.45 12.37
C GLN A 80 19.18 9.05 13.16
N GLU A 81 20.42 8.68 12.81
CA GLU A 81 21.63 9.24 13.43
C GLU A 81 21.71 10.75 13.21
N VAL A 82 21.50 11.23 11.98
CA VAL A 82 21.52 12.66 11.66
C VAL A 82 20.43 13.43 12.41
N ILE A 83 19.22 12.87 12.53
CA ILE A 83 18.13 13.46 13.32
C ILE A 83 18.54 13.59 14.78
N SER A 84 19.10 12.52 15.37
CA SER A 84 19.51 12.48 16.77
C SER A 84 20.63 13.48 17.05
N GLU A 85 21.68 13.50 16.23
CA GLU A 85 22.84 14.38 16.39
C GLU A 85 22.47 15.87 16.27
N ASN A 86 21.55 16.21 15.36
CA ASN A 86 21.17 17.60 15.08
C ASN A 86 19.92 18.05 15.86
N ASN A 87 19.36 17.20 16.72
CA ASN A 87 18.14 17.44 17.48
C ASN A 87 16.95 17.86 16.59
N PHE A 88 16.80 17.24 15.42
CA PHE A 88 15.64 17.47 14.57
C PHE A 88 14.39 16.84 15.18
N ASN A 89 13.24 17.49 15.01
CA ASN A 89 11.98 16.90 15.43
C ASN A 89 11.62 15.74 14.48
N SER A 90 11.60 14.52 15.01
CA SER A 90 11.22 13.32 14.26
C SER A 90 9.70 13.13 14.16
N GLN A 91 8.92 13.83 14.99
CA GLN A 91 7.46 13.80 14.94
C GLN A 91 6.96 14.96 14.07
N CYS A 92 6.57 14.64 12.83
CA CYS A 92 5.94 15.60 11.93
C CYS A 92 4.43 15.61 12.19
N GLU A 93 3.92 16.69 12.78
CA GLU A 93 2.48 16.83 13.05
C GLU A 93 1.71 17.24 11.79
N ASP A 94 2.39 17.92 10.85
CA ASP A 94 1.82 18.33 9.57
C ASP A 94 2.73 18.03 8.35
N PRO A 95 2.20 18.14 7.11
CA PRO A 95 2.98 17.87 5.90
C PRO A 95 4.15 18.83 5.67
N TYR A 96 4.08 20.07 6.16
CA TYR A 96 5.16 21.05 6.02
C TYR A 96 6.34 20.67 6.90
N ASP A 97 6.09 20.21 8.13
CA ASP A 97 7.14 19.70 9.02
C ASP A 97 7.88 18.52 8.40
N ALA A 98 7.16 17.61 7.75
CA ALA A 98 7.75 16.47 7.05
C ALA A 98 8.66 16.92 5.89
N VAL A 99 8.23 17.92 5.12
CA VAL A 99 9.05 18.48 4.03
C VAL A 99 10.29 19.19 4.60
N GLN A 100 10.16 19.95 5.68
CA GLN A 100 11.30 20.60 6.33
C GLN A 100 12.31 19.59 6.87
N LEU A 101 11.84 18.54 7.54
CA LEU A 101 12.70 17.45 8.01
C LEU A 101 13.46 16.80 6.85
N TYR A 102 12.77 16.49 5.75
CA TYR A 102 13.40 15.93 4.54
C TYR A 102 14.48 16.85 3.97
N LEU A 103 14.22 18.15 3.84
CA LEU A 103 15.20 19.11 3.32
C LEU A 103 16.43 19.19 4.23
N ASN A 104 16.24 19.24 5.53
CA ASN A 104 17.34 19.26 6.51
C ASN A 104 18.18 17.99 6.46
N LEU A 105 17.53 16.82 6.43
CA LEU A 105 18.19 15.53 6.27
C LEU A 105 19.00 15.47 4.98
N ARG A 106 18.39 15.88 3.86
CA ARG A 106 19.01 15.89 2.54
C ARG A 106 20.29 16.70 2.55
N GLU A 107 20.24 17.96 3.01
CA GLU A 107 21.43 18.83 3.07
C GLU A 107 22.55 18.23 3.94
N LYS A 108 22.20 17.68 5.11
CA LYS A 108 23.17 17.06 6.02
C LYS A 108 23.80 15.81 5.44
N ILE A 109 23.00 14.92 4.86
CA ILE A 109 23.48 13.67 4.26
C ILE A 109 24.36 13.97 3.04
N TYR A 110 23.97 14.92 2.18
CA TYR A 110 24.83 15.36 1.07
C TYR A 110 26.17 15.90 1.56
N SER A 111 26.19 16.64 2.67
CA SER A 111 27.46 17.11 3.25
C SER A 111 28.34 16.00 3.83
N ILE A 112 27.79 14.83 4.16
CA ILE A 112 28.54 13.69 4.72
C ILE A 112 29.12 12.83 3.58
N ILE A 113 28.40 12.72 2.46
CA ILE A 113 28.73 11.83 1.35
C ILE A 113 29.54 12.56 0.25
N SER A 114 29.46 13.89 0.17
CA SER A 114 30.26 14.71 -0.74
C SER A 114 31.62 15.08 -0.16
#